data_AF-A0AAW1UUS9-F1
#
_entry.id   AF-A0AAW1UUS9-F1
#
_cell.length_a   1.000
_cell.length_b   1.000
_cell.length_c   1.000
_cell.angle_alpha   90.00
_cell.angle_beta   90.00
_cell.angle_gamma   90.00
#
_symmetry.space_group_name_H-M   'P 1'
#
loop_
_entity.id
_entity.type
_entity.pdbx_description
1 polymer ?
#
loop_
_entity_poly.entity_id
_entity_poly.type
_entity_poly.pdbx_seq_one_letter_code
_entity_poly.pdbx_strand_id
1 'polypeptide(L)'
;MYSLNSHSLNTQKLFGATGSVGENRTNKWPIKSAKDLTEEPRGTFDYRYDTESDILMVRWYDNKCVKVAKNYEKIQRSAEKKR
;
A
#
# COMPACT_ATOMS: atom_id res chain seq x y z
N MET A 1 -14.05 -43.04 -10.25
CA MET A 1 -14.25 -42.10 -11.37
C MET A 1 -13.94 -40.71 -10.87
N TYR A 2 -12.92 -40.07 -11.43
CA TYR A 2 -12.47 -38.73 -11.05
C TYR A 2 -13.46 -37.67 -11.57
N SER A 3 -13.93 -36.78 -10.69
CA SER A 3 -14.48 -35.49 -11.11
C SER A 3 -13.47 -34.42 -10.72
N LEU A 4 -12.71 -33.95 -11.70
CA LEU A 4 -11.80 -32.81 -11.60
C LEU A 4 -12.66 -31.55 -11.51
N ASN A 5 -12.80 -31.00 -10.31
CA ASN A 5 -13.31 -29.65 -10.16
C ASN A 5 -12.22 -28.67 -10.62
N SER A 6 -12.57 -27.95 -11.69
CA SER A 6 -11.80 -26.90 -12.34
C SER A 6 -11.25 -25.88 -11.35
N HIS A 7 -9.99 -25.49 -11.59
CA HIS A 7 -9.17 -24.60 -10.80
C HIS A 7 -9.77 -23.19 -10.66
N SER A 8 -9.80 -22.66 -9.44
CA SER A 8 -9.53 -21.23 -9.22
C SER A 8 -8.43 -21.13 -8.18
N LEU A 9 -7.24 -20.81 -8.68
CA LEU A 9 -6.00 -20.56 -7.95
C LEU A 9 -6.14 -19.27 -7.11
N ASN A 10 -6.76 -19.33 -5.94
CA ASN A 10 -6.66 -18.25 -4.93
C ASN A 10 -5.71 -18.64 -3.78
N THR A 11 -4.90 -19.67 -3.98
CA THR A 11 -3.72 -19.95 -3.19
C THR A 11 -2.59 -19.14 -3.80
N GLN A 12 -2.00 -18.12 -3.13
CA GLN A 12 -0.60 -17.63 -3.26
C GLN A 12 -0.35 -16.24 -2.58
N LYS A 13 -0.86 -15.96 -1.38
CA LYS A 13 -0.24 -14.96 -0.47
C LYS A 13 -0.27 -15.47 0.96
N LEU A 14 0.44 -16.56 1.25
CA LEU A 14 0.58 -17.07 2.62
C LEU A 14 1.51 -16.22 3.50
N PHE A 15 2.25 -15.27 2.89
CA PHE A 15 3.23 -14.43 3.55
C PHE A 15 2.88 -12.95 3.40
N GLY A 16 2.75 -12.27 4.54
CA GLY A 16 2.70 -10.82 4.60
C GLY A 16 4.09 -10.22 4.41
N ALA A 17 4.22 -9.30 3.46
CA ALA A 17 5.43 -8.53 3.21
C ALA A 17 5.18 -7.05 3.51
N THR A 18 6.16 -6.40 4.12
CA THR A 18 6.23 -4.95 4.28
C THR A 18 7.61 -4.53 3.83
N GLY A 19 7.70 -3.58 2.90
CA GLY A 19 8.99 -3.20 2.33
C GLY A 19 9.02 -1.75 1.88
N SER A 20 10.22 -1.17 1.95
CA SER A 20 10.50 0.16 1.42
C SER A 20 10.57 0.13 -0.10
N VAL A 21 9.96 1.12 -0.75
CA VAL A 21 9.89 1.19 -2.22
C VAL A 21 10.73 2.35 -2.77
N GLY A 22 11.64 2.05 -3.71
CA GLY A 22 12.44 3.05 -4.41
C GLY A 22 11.58 3.95 -5.32
N GLU A 23 12.00 5.20 -5.57
CA GLU A 23 11.18 6.17 -6.34
C GLU A 23 10.94 5.71 -7.78
N ASN A 24 11.96 5.10 -8.39
CA ASN A 24 11.88 4.61 -9.77
C ASN A 24 10.92 3.41 -9.95
N ARG A 25 10.34 2.89 -8.86
CA ARG A 25 9.40 1.76 -8.88
C ARG A 25 7.93 2.19 -8.76
N THR A 26 7.65 3.50 -8.58
CA THR A 26 6.30 4.04 -8.38
C THR A 26 5.71 4.76 -9.59
N ASN A 27 6.42 4.82 -10.74
CA ASN A 27 6.04 5.64 -11.91
C ASN A 27 4.64 5.41 -12.51
N LYS A 28 3.93 4.34 -12.11
CA LYS A 28 2.56 4.05 -12.57
C LYS A 28 1.48 4.31 -11.51
N TRP A 29 1.86 4.70 -10.29
CA TRP A 29 0.95 4.77 -9.16
C TRP A 29 0.58 6.22 -8.82
N PRO A 30 -0.72 6.56 -8.75
CA PRO A 30 -1.19 7.92 -8.50
C PRO A 30 -1.10 8.28 -7.00
N ILE A 31 0.11 8.28 -6.46
CA ILE A 31 0.45 8.73 -5.10
C ILE A 31 1.27 10.03 -5.20
N LYS A 32 1.11 10.94 -4.23
CA LYS A 32 1.84 12.21 -4.19
C LYS A 32 3.34 12.01 -4.39
N SER A 33 3.95 12.88 -5.20
CA SER A 33 5.39 12.86 -5.41
C SER A 33 6.12 13.21 -4.11
N ALA A 34 7.40 12.87 -4.00
CA ALA A 34 8.18 13.25 -2.82
C ALA A 34 8.28 14.77 -2.69
N LYS A 35 8.25 15.50 -3.82
CA LYS A 35 8.26 16.97 -3.85
C LYS A 35 6.95 17.54 -3.30
N ASP A 36 5.82 17.01 -3.76
CA ASP A 36 4.50 17.47 -3.33
C ASP A 36 4.32 17.29 -1.81
N LEU A 37 4.82 16.18 -1.27
CA LEU A 37 4.74 15.88 0.16
C LEU A 37 5.70 16.72 1.02
N THR A 38 6.85 17.15 0.48
CA THR A 38 7.77 18.04 1.22
C THR A 38 7.25 19.47 1.38
N GLU A 39 6.30 19.88 0.54
CA GLU A 39 5.62 21.16 0.66
C GLU A 39 4.48 21.11 1.70
N GLU A 40 4.10 19.92 2.16
CA GLU A 40 3.06 19.71 3.17
C GLU A 40 3.64 19.66 4.59
N PRO A 41 2.83 19.91 5.63
CA PRO A 41 3.28 19.82 7.01
C PRO A 41 3.86 18.43 7.35
N ARG A 42 4.85 18.42 8.26
CA ARG A 42 5.39 17.18 8.82
C ARG A 42 4.26 16.32 9.41
N GLY A 43 4.28 15.03 9.11
CA GLY A 43 3.25 14.08 9.49
C GLY A 43 2.16 13.90 8.42
N THR A 44 2.18 14.67 7.34
CA THR A 44 1.24 14.45 6.22
C THR A 44 1.57 13.16 5.50
N PHE A 45 0.52 12.40 5.16
CA PHE A 45 0.64 11.13 4.46
C PHE A 45 -0.37 11.03 3.31
N ASP A 46 0.01 10.27 2.29
CA ASP A 46 -0.85 9.84 1.21
C ASP A 46 -0.79 8.32 1.08
N TYR A 47 -1.89 7.73 0.63
CA TYR A 47 -1.97 6.29 0.49
C TYR A 47 -2.83 5.91 -0.71
N ARG A 48 -2.48 4.77 -1.30
CA ARG A 48 -3.22 4.14 -2.38
C ARG A 48 -3.27 2.64 -2.17
N TYR A 49 -4.42 2.06 -2.41
CA TYR A 49 -4.61 0.63 -2.41
C TYR A 49 -4.98 0.19 -3.82
N ASP A 50 -4.20 -0.72 -4.38
CA ASP A 50 -4.46 -1.33 -5.67
C ASP A 50 -5.24 -2.62 -5.46
N THR A 51 -6.46 -2.67 -6.00
CA THR A 51 -7.33 -3.83 -5.92
C THR A 51 -6.90 -4.98 -6.84
N GLU A 52 -6.15 -4.69 -7.91
CA GLU A 52 -5.67 -5.72 -8.84
C GLU A 52 -4.50 -6.48 -8.23
N SER A 53 -3.50 -5.75 -7.73
CA SER A 53 -2.32 -6.37 -7.09
C SER A 53 -2.55 -6.71 -5.61
N ASP A 54 -3.61 -6.17 -5.00
CA ASP A 54 -3.88 -6.24 -3.55
C ASP A 54 -2.64 -5.77 -2.75
N ILE A 55 -2.20 -4.56 -3.09
CA ILE A 55 -1.06 -3.88 -2.47
C ILE A 55 -1.51 -2.54 -1.92
N LEU A 56 -1.20 -2.28 -0.66
CA LEU A 56 -1.28 -0.98 -0.04
C LEU A 56 0.07 -0.27 -0.15
N MET A 57 0.08 0.90 -0.77
CA MET A 57 1.23 1.82 -0.75
C MET A 57 0.90 2.99 0.17
N VAL A 58 1.82 3.29 1.08
CA VAL A 58 1.75 4.45 1.97
C VAL A 58 3.01 5.27 1.80
N ARG A 59 2.85 6.58 1.69
CA ARG A 59 3.94 7.55 1.63
C ARG A 59 3.67 8.66 2.63
N TRP A 60 4.65 9.05 3.42
CA TRP A 60 4.50 10.14 4.38
C TRP A 60 5.74 11.01 4.45
N TYR A 61 5.52 12.27 4.82
CA TYR A 61 6.57 13.22 5.08
C TYR A 61 6.84 13.31 6.58
N ASP A 62 8.03 12.91 7.00
CA ASP A 62 8.55 13.18 8.33
C ASP A 62 9.77 14.12 8.19
N ASN A 63 10.97 13.72 8.60
CA ASN A 63 12.20 14.45 8.25
C ASN A 63 12.60 14.27 6.78
N LYS A 64 12.18 13.14 6.17
CA LYS A 64 12.34 12.81 4.76
C LYS A 64 11.08 12.08 4.30
N CYS A 65 10.85 12.07 2.99
CA CYS A 65 9.76 11.28 2.41
C CYS A 65 10.06 9.78 2.55
N VAL A 66 9.18 9.05 3.22
CA VAL A 66 9.26 7.60 3.40
C VAL A 66 8.15 6.94 2.60
N LYS A 67 8.44 5.76 2.03
CA LYS A 67 7.53 4.99 1.18
C LYS A 67 7.57 3.54 1.56
N VAL A 68 6.41 2.97 1.81
CA VAL A 68 6.25 1.57 2.20
C VAL A 68 5.11 0.96 1.39
N ALA A 69 5.34 -0.27 0.91
CA ALA A 69 4.30 -1.12 0.35
C ALA A 69 4.04 -2.32 1.28
N LYS A 70 2.77 -2.72 1.36
CA LYS A 70 2.29 -3.92 2.08
C LYS A 70 1.32 -4.70 1.20
N ASN A 71 1.27 -6.03 1.34
CA ASN A 71 0.43 -6.92 0.52
C ASN A 71 -0.65 -7.70 1.32
N TYR A 72 -0.83 -7.40 2.61
CA TYR A 72 -1.71 -8.18 3.50
C TYR A 72 -2.65 -7.34 4.35
N GLU A 73 -2.58 -6.02 4.25
CA GLU A 73 -3.29 -5.11 5.16
C GLU A 73 -3.99 -4.01 4.35
N LYS A 74 -5.27 -3.80 4.65
CA LYS A 74 -6.08 -2.70 4.12
C LYS A 74 -6.11 -1.60 5.17
N ILE A 75 -6.09 -0.33 4.74
CA ILE A 75 -6.26 0.78 5.68
C ILE A 75 -7.68 0.72 6.25
N GLN A 76 -7.78 0.43 7.53
CA GLN A 76 -9.00 0.61 8.30
C GLN A 76 -8.94 2.02 8.90
N ARG A 77 -9.89 2.89 8.51
CA ARG A 77 -10.06 4.20 9.18
C ARG A 77 -10.49 3.90 10.62
N SER A 78 -9.62 4.17 11.59
CA SER A 78 -10.03 4.18 12.98
C SER A 78 -11.02 5.33 13.16
N ALA A 79 -12.27 5.01 13.51
CA ALA A 79 -13.27 6.01 13.84
C ALA A 79 -12.70 6.95 14.92
N GLU A 80 -12.76 8.24 14.67
CA GLU A 80 -12.38 9.32 15.58
C GLU A 80 -12.95 9.04 16.97
N LYS A 81 -12.09 8.63 17.92
CA LYS A 81 -12.52 8.49 19.30
C LYS A 81 -12.53 9.89 19.91
N LYS A 82 -13.68 10.59 19.75
CA LYS A 82 -13.96 11.85 20.46
C LYS A 82 -13.65 11.62 21.94
N ARG A 83 -12.66 12.36 22.45
CA ARG A 83 -12.34 12.44 23.88
C ARG A 83 -13.48 13.10 24.64
#